data_AF-A0A7X8N6H7-F1
#
_entry.id   AF-A0A7X8N6H7-F1
#
_cell.length_a   1.000
_cell.length_b   1.000
_cell.length_c   1.000
_cell.angle_alpha   90.00
_cell.angle_beta   90.00
_cell.angle_gamma   90.00
#
_symmetry.space_group_name_H-M   'P 1'
#
loop_
_entity.id
_entity.type
_entity.pdbx_description
1 polymer ?
#
loop_
_entity_poly.entity_id
_entity_poly.type
_entity_poly.pdbx_seq_one_letter_code
_entity_poly.pdbx_strand_id
1 'polypeptide(L)'
;MRIKLSSILIVFVLFSCDSNRVFDEYKPIKDHKWYSDNKIDFIINNQDTISKKNVFITIRNNKNYEFSSLFLITKIEFPSGFQVIDTLEYEMTDAMGNWLGSGFTDIKENKLFYKENVVFSEKGDYNIDIQHATRSINDIEGTEPLKGITDVGLRIEKVK
;
A
#
# COMPACT_ATOMS: atom_id res chain seq x y z
N MET A 1 28.86 7.35 54.37
CA MET A 1 28.89 6.87 52.97
C MET A 1 27.45 6.87 52.44
N ARG A 2 27.00 7.95 51.78
CA ARG A 2 25.65 8.04 51.21
C ARG A 2 25.79 7.99 49.70
N ILE A 3 25.60 6.80 49.14
CA ILE A 3 25.64 6.54 47.70
C ILE A 3 24.39 7.20 47.11
N LYS A 4 24.56 8.37 46.47
CA LYS A 4 23.48 8.98 45.67
C LYS A 4 23.35 8.15 44.39
N LEU A 5 22.33 7.30 44.33
CA LEU A 5 21.95 6.59 43.10
C LEU A 5 21.60 7.64 42.05
N SER A 6 22.55 7.90 41.15
CA SER A 6 22.31 8.62 39.91
C SER A 6 21.41 7.73 39.04
N SER A 7 20.13 8.07 38.94
CA SER A 7 19.19 7.44 38.02
C SER A 7 19.59 7.79 36.57
N ILE A 8 20.49 6.99 36.01
CA ILE A 8 20.78 6.98 34.58
C ILE A 8 19.63 6.23 33.89
N LEU A 9 18.67 7.01 33.38
CA LEU A 9 17.62 6.53 32.48
C LEU A 9 18.27 6.27 31.12
N ILE A 10 18.65 5.02 30.85
CA ILE A 10 19.13 4.59 29.54
C ILE A 10 17.91 4.53 28.62
N VAL A 11 17.77 5.54 27.77
CA VAL A 11 16.84 5.53 26.65
C VAL A 11 17.48 4.68 25.54
N PHE A 12 17.08 3.42 25.46
CA PHE A 12 17.38 2.58 24.30
C PHE A 12 16.49 3.04 23.14
N VAL A 13 17.06 3.86 22.25
CA VAL A 13 16.42 4.15 20.96
C VAL A 13 16.72 2.97 20.02
N LEU A 14 15.76 2.07 19.89
CA LEU A 14 15.82 1.01 18.88
C LEU A 14 15.56 1.64 17.51
N PHE A 15 16.62 2.07 16.83
CA PHE A 15 16.56 2.41 15.41
C PHE A 15 16.50 1.11 14.59
N SER A 16 15.29 0.63 14.32
CA SER A 16 15.09 -0.35 13.25
C SER A 16 15.11 0.40 11.91
N CYS A 17 16.26 0.38 11.24
CA CYS A 17 16.38 0.94 9.90
C CYS A 17 15.95 -0.12 8.89
N ASP A 18 14.82 0.10 8.23
CA ASP A 18 14.37 -0.72 7.11
C ASP A 18 15.23 -0.43 5.87
N SER A 19 16.38 -1.09 5.79
CA SER A 19 17.45 -0.79 4.82
C SER A 19 17.06 -0.98 3.36
N ASN A 20 15.97 -1.72 3.11
CA ASN A 20 15.56 -2.09 1.76
C ASN A 20 14.50 -1.15 1.19
N ARG A 21 13.88 -0.31 2.03
CA ARG A 21 12.79 0.57 1.64
C ARG A 21 13.28 1.75 0.81
N VAL A 22 12.79 1.84 -0.43
CA VAL A 22 13.10 2.91 -1.39
C VAL A 22 12.00 3.97 -1.41
N PHE A 23 10.75 3.55 -1.28
CA PHE A 23 9.57 4.41 -1.28
C PHE A 23 8.52 3.79 -0.37
N ASP A 24 7.79 4.61 0.39
CA ASP A 24 6.72 4.17 1.29
C ASP A 24 5.84 5.38 1.63
N GLU A 25 4.69 5.47 0.97
CA GLU A 25 3.73 6.55 1.17
C GLU A 25 2.33 5.96 1.33
N TYR A 26 1.53 6.55 2.22
CA TYR A 26 0.12 6.22 2.43
C TYR A 26 -0.73 7.47 2.20
N LYS A 27 -1.85 7.30 1.51
CA LYS A 27 -2.86 8.31 1.28
C LYS A 27 -4.16 7.89 1.98
N PRO A 28 -4.67 8.72 2.91
CA PRO A 28 -5.90 8.39 3.62
C PRO A 28 -7.11 8.53 2.70
N ILE A 29 -8.08 7.63 2.87
CA ILE A 29 -9.37 7.68 2.18
C ILE A 29 -10.36 8.47 3.03
N LYS A 30 -10.87 9.56 2.45
CA LYS A 30 -11.85 10.42 3.11
C LYS A 30 -13.08 9.62 3.52
N ASP A 31 -13.48 9.78 4.78
CA ASP A 31 -14.65 9.13 5.39
C ASP A 31 -14.68 7.59 5.27
N HIS A 32 -13.52 6.98 4.96
CA HIS A 32 -13.37 5.55 4.65
C HIS A 32 -14.31 5.06 3.53
N LYS A 33 -14.59 5.94 2.57
CA LYS A 33 -15.43 5.70 1.40
C LYS A 33 -14.60 5.96 0.15
N TRP A 34 -14.06 4.89 -0.43
CA TRP A 34 -13.33 4.98 -1.66
C TRP A 34 -14.31 4.84 -2.82
N TYR A 35 -14.43 5.86 -3.67
CA TYR A 35 -15.25 5.79 -4.89
C TYR A 35 -14.43 5.24 -6.05
N SER A 36 -15.08 4.55 -6.98
CA SER A 36 -14.42 3.83 -8.08
C SER A 36 -13.73 4.77 -9.09
N ASP A 37 -14.20 6.01 -9.19
CA ASP A 37 -13.63 7.08 -10.01
C ASP A 37 -12.50 7.86 -9.29
N ASN A 38 -12.36 7.69 -7.97
CA ASN A 38 -11.35 8.34 -7.17
C ASN A 38 -10.03 7.57 -7.26
N LYS A 39 -9.10 8.10 -8.03
CA LYS A 39 -7.75 7.55 -8.20
C LYS A 39 -6.83 8.04 -7.09
N ILE A 40 -6.00 7.13 -6.60
CA ILE A 40 -4.94 7.42 -5.64
C ILE A 40 -3.61 7.40 -6.38
N ASP A 41 -3.03 8.58 -6.59
CA ASP A 41 -1.83 8.76 -7.39
C ASP A 41 -0.56 8.75 -6.53
N PHE A 42 0.56 8.26 -7.04
CA PHE A 42 1.87 8.33 -6.42
C PHE A 42 2.90 8.75 -7.45
N ILE A 43 3.86 9.58 -7.05
CA ILE A 43 4.95 10.02 -7.93
C ILE A 43 6.26 9.48 -7.38
N ILE A 44 6.96 8.68 -8.19
CA ILE A 44 8.26 8.11 -7.83
C ILE A 44 9.32 8.78 -8.70
N ASN A 45 10.19 9.57 -8.08
CA ASN A 45 11.38 10.06 -8.76
C ASN A 45 12.45 8.96 -8.78
N ASN A 46 12.66 8.33 -9.93
CA ASN A 46 13.65 7.27 -10.09
C ASN A 46 14.98 7.80 -10.62
N GLN A 47 16.07 7.52 -9.90
CA GLN A 47 17.45 7.79 -10.33
C GLN A 47 18.25 6.52 -10.63
N ASP A 48 17.79 5.36 -10.14
CA ASP A 48 18.44 4.06 -10.25
C ASP A 48 17.73 3.19 -11.28
N THR A 49 18.38 2.99 -12.43
CA THR A 49 17.85 2.27 -13.59
C THR A 49 18.36 0.85 -13.72
N ILE A 50 19.01 0.31 -12.69
CA ILE A 50 19.69 -0.99 -12.75
C ILE A 50 19.18 -1.92 -11.66
N SER A 51 18.97 -1.41 -10.45
CA SER A 51 18.56 -2.26 -9.32
C SER A 51 17.14 -2.80 -9.51
N LYS A 52 16.98 -4.09 -9.23
CA LYS A 52 15.66 -4.74 -9.14
C LYS A 52 14.95 -4.30 -7.86
N LYS A 53 13.64 -4.11 -7.98
CA LYS A 53 12.76 -3.67 -6.89
C LYS A 53 11.47 -4.50 -6.89
N ASN A 54 10.94 -4.72 -5.70
CA ASN A 54 9.58 -5.20 -5.49
C ASN A 54 8.68 -4.00 -5.22
N VAL A 55 7.53 -3.96 -5.88
CA VAL A 55 6.50 -2.93 -5.72
C VAL A 55 5.30 -3.58 -5.07
N PHE A 56 4.83 -2.96 -3.99
CA PHE A 56 3.70 -3.39 -3.21
C PHE A 56 2.66 -2.28 -3.15
N ILE A 57 1.40 -2.68 -3.21
CA ILE A 57 0.28 -1.83 -2.82
C ILE A 57 -0.05 -2.19 -1.38
N THR A 58 -0.11 -1.21 -0.50
CA THR A 58 -0.48 -1.41 0.90
C THR A 58 -1.91 -0.94 1.10
N ILE A 59 -2.78 -1.80 1.62
CA ILE A 59 -4.19 -1.48 1.86
C ILE A 59 -4.46 -1.61 3.34
N ARG A 60 -4.92 -0.53 3.96
CA ARG A 60 -5.46 -0.56 5.32
C ARG A 60 -6.97 -0.59 5.27
N ASN A 61 -7.56 -1.58 5.93
CA ASN A 61 -9.00 -1.72 6.04
C ASN A 61 -9.43 -1.85 7.50
N ASN A 62 -10.61 -1.34 7.81
CA ASN A 62 -11.31 -1.53 9.08
C ASN A 62 -12.42 -2.59 8.94
N LYS A 63 -13.13 -2.86 10.04
CA LYS A 63 -14.23 -3.83 10.10
C LYS A 63 -15.43 -3.58 9.17
N ASN A 64 -15.54 -2.38 8.57
CA ASN A 64 -16.62 -2.06 7.64
C ASN A 64 -16.31 -2.52 6.21
N TYR A 65 -15.10 -3.03 5.94
CA TYR A 65 -14.80 -3.68 4.68
C TYR A 65 -15.44 -5.07 4.67
N GLU A 66 -16.34 -5.32 3.72
CA GLU A 66 -17.25 -6.48 3.73
C GLU A 66 -16.89 -7.59 2.71
N PHE A 67 -15.84 -7.38 1.92
CA PHE A 67 -15.48 -8.28 0.81
C PHE A 67 -14.34 -9.23 1.19
N SER A 68 -14.39 -10.47 0.69
CA SER A 68 -13.28 -11.43 0.84
C SER A 68 -12.14 -11.17 -0.15
N SER A 69 -12.39 -10.41 -1.22
CA SER A 69 -11.40 -10.04 -2.22
C SER A 69 -11.42 -8.54 -2.52
N LEU A 70 -10.30 -8.02 -3.04
CA LEU A 70 -10.12 -6.64 -3.48
C LEU A 70 -9.66 -6.66 -4.94
N PHE A 71 -10.41 -5.98 -5.80
CA PHE A 71 -10.03 -5.75 -7.19
C PHE A 71 -9.47 -4.33 -7.33
N LEU A 72 -8.28 -4.22 -7.92
CA LEU A 72 -7.63 -2.96 -8.22
C LEU A 72 -7.35 -2.85 -9.71
N ILE A 73 -7.44 -1.64 -10.24
CA ILE A 73 -6.87 -1.27 -11.53
C ILE A 73 -5.73 -0.31 -11.22
N THR A 74 -4.56 -0.64 -11.75
CA THR A 74 -3.35 0.16 -11.57
C THR A 74 -2.85 0.63 -12.92
N LYS A 75 -2.31 1.84 -12.97
CA LYS A 75 -1.64 2.37 -14.16
C LYS A 75 -0.28 2.91 -13.74
N ILE A 76 0.78 2.46 -14.39
CA ILE A 76 2.11 3.07 -14.30
C ILE A 76 2.35 3.85 -15.59
N GLU A 77 2.60 5.15 -15.47
CA GLU A 77 3.10 5.99 -16.54
C GLU A 77 4.60 6.23 -16.34
N PHE A 78 5.37 5.88 -17.38
CA PHE A 78 6.82 6.01 -17.42
C PHE A 78 7.21 7.46 -17.75
N PRO A 79 8.44 7.90 -17.44
CA PRO A 79 8.94 9.22 -17.84
C PRO A 79 8.81 9.50 -19.35
N SER A 80 8.91 8.46 -20.19
CA SER A 80 8.71 8.52 -21.65
C SER A 80 7.26 8.74 -22.09
N GLY A 81 6.28 8.63 -21.18
CA GLY A 81 4.85 8.65 -21.46
C GLY A 81 4.27 7.27 -21.81
N PHE A 82 5.08 6.21 -21.84
CA PHE A 82 4.59 4.85 -21.99
C PHE A 82 3.75 4.44 -20.76
N GLN A 83 2.62 3.76 -20.98
CA GLN A 83 1.69 3.39 -19.92
C GLN A 83 1.49 1.88 -19.86
N VAL A 84 1.50 1.33 -18.66
CA VAL A 84 1.13 -0.07 -18.36
C VAL A 84 -0.08 -0.04 -17.43
N ILE A 85 -1.14 -0.77 -17.81
CA ILE A 85 -2.36 -0.89 -17.00
C ILE A 85 -2.53 -2.35 -16.62
N ASP A 86 -2.67 -2.63 -15.33
CA ASP A 86 -2.92 -3.96 -14.79
C ASP A 86 -4.24 -3.99 -14.01
N THR A 87 -4.98 -5.08 -14.12
CA THR A 87 -6.10 -5.41 -13.21
C THR A 87 -5.61 -6.49 -12.26
N LEU A 88 -5.76 -6.27 -10.96
CA LEU A 88 -5.23 -7.10 -9.89
C LEU A 88 -6.38 -7.58 -9.01
N GLU A 89 -6.34 -8.83 -8.60
CA GLU A 89 -7.25 -9.40 -7.61
C GLU A 89 -6.44 -9.89 -6.43
N TYR A 90 -6.87 -9.55 -5.23
CA TYR A 90 -6.25 -9.98 -3.98
C TYR A 90 -7.29 -10.61 -3.07
N GLU A 91 -6.94 -11.75 -2.49
CA GLU A 91 -7.65 -12.27 -1.33
C GLU A 91 -7.32 -11.39 -0.12
N MET A 92 -8.36 -10.97 0.59
CA MET A 92 -8.28 -10.15 1.81
C MET A 92 -8.62 -10.97 3.05
N THR A 93 -9.37 -12.06 2.88
CA THR A 93 -9.69 -13.03 3.93
C THR A 93 -9.37 -14.46 3.49
N ASP A 94 -9.16 -15.35 4.46
CA ASP A 94 -9.18 -16.79 4.21
C ASP A 94 -10.61 -17.31 3.94
N ALA A 95 -10.74 -18.61 3.65
CA ALA A 95 -12.03 -19.26 3.40
C ALA A 95 -12.98 -19.28 4.61
N MET A 96 -12.48 -19.00 5.82
CA MET A 96 -13.28 -18.87 7.04
C MET A 96 -13.68 -17.42 7.33
N GLY A 97 -13.22 -16.45 6.51
CA GLY A 97 -13.48 -15.03 6.68
C GLY A 97 -12.50 -14.32 7.62
N ASN A 98 -11.40 -14.96 8.03
CA ASN A 98 -10.37 -14.29 8.83
C ASN A 98 -9.53 -13.39 7.92
N TRP A 99 -9.27 -12.15 8.35
CA TRP A 99 -8.39 -11.22 7.61
C TRP A 99 -6.98 -11.78 7.45
N LEU A 100 -6.45 -11.73 6.22
CA LEU A 100 -5.06 -12.10 5.89
C LEU A 100 -4.07 -10.98 6.30
N GLY A 101 -4.55 -9.73 6.34
CA GLY A 101 -3.78 -8.57 6.78
C GLY A 101 -3.44 -8.60 8.27
N SER A 102 -2.34 -7.95 8.63
CA SER A 102 -1.86 -7.84 10.01
C SER A 102 -2.17 -6.47 10.60
N GLY A 103 -2.37 -6.36 11.91
CA GLY A 103 -2.60 -5.04 12.54
C GLY A 103 -3.30 -5.12 13.89
N PHE A 104 -3.21 -4.02 14.63
CA PHE A 104 -3.80 -3.88 15.95
C PHE A 104 -5.27 -3.48 15.86
N THR A 105 -6.10 -4.05 16.75
CA THR A 105 -7.54 -3.74 16.86
C THR A 105 -8.30 -4.00 15.55
N ASP A 106 -9.14 -3.04 15.14
CA ASP A 106 -10.04 -3.12 13.99
C ASP A 106 -9.32 -2.86 12.66
N ILE A 107 -8.09 -2.31 12.66
CA ILE A 107 -7.33 -2.00 11.44
C ILE A 107 -6.45 -3.19 11.04
N LYS A 108 -6.55 -3.57 9.78
CA LYS A 108 -5.71 -4.59 9.12
C LYS A 108 -4.98 -3.97 7.95
N GLU A 109 -3.68 -4.21 7.89
CA GLU A 109 -2.80 -3.80 6.80
C GLU A 109 -2.43 -5.02 5.96
N ASN A 110 -2.68 -4.91 4.67
CA ASN A 110 -2.37 -5.91 3.66
C ASN A 110 -1.24 -5.37 2.79
N LYS A 111 -0.11 -6.07 2.75
CA LYS A 111 1.01 -5.76 1.84
C LYS A 111 0.88 -6.66 0.61
N LEU A 112 0.35 -6.10 -0.47
CA LEU A 112 -0.08 -6.83 -1.66
C LEU A 112 0.98 -6.68 -2.76
N PHE A 113 1.48 -7.78 -3.31
CA PHE A 113 2.46 -7.74 -4.40
C PHE A 113 1.84 -7.16 -5.66
N TYR A 114 2.42 -6.08 -6.18
CA TYR A 114 2.01 -5.49 -7.47
C TYR A 114 2.97 -5.89 -8.59
N LYS A 115 4.27 -5.65 -8.42
CA LYS A 115 5.30 -6.04 -9.39
C LYS A 115 6.51 -6.60 -8.66
N GLU A 116 6.98 -7.76 -9.10
CA GLU A 116 8.12 -8.45 -8.50
C GLU A 116 9.37 -8.32 -9.36
N ASN A 117 10.52 -8.08 -8.70
CA ASN A 117 11.84 -8.07 -9.32
C ASN A 117 11.96 -7.15 -10.55
N VAL A 118 11.21 -6.04 -10.57
CA VAL A 118 11.17 -5.11 -11.70
C VAL A 118 12.29 -4.09 -11.65
N VAL A 119 12.72 -3.64 -12.83
CA VAL A 119 13.68 -2.55 -12.98
C VAL A 119 12.92 -1.34 -13.53
N PHE A 120 13.04 -0.21 -12.83
CA PHE A 120 12.56 1.08 -13.32
C PHE A 120 13.61 1.60 -14.31
N SER A 121 13.47 1.24 -15.59
CA SER A 121 14.51 1.38 -16.63
C SER A 121 14.83 2.82 -17.04
N GLU A 122 13.99 3.78 -16.68
CA GLU A 122 14.12 5.19 -17.06
C GLU A 122 14.43 6.04 -15.83
N LYS A 123 15.17 7.14 -16.06
CA LYS A 123 15.35 8.18 -15.04
C LYS A 123 14.21 9.19 -15.17
N GLY A 124 13.71 9.65 -14.03
CA GLY A 124 12.63 10.64 -13.98
C GLY A 124 11.44 10.15 -13.18
N ASP A 125 10.31 10.83 -13.37
CA ASP A 125 9.11 10.61 -12.58
C ASP A 125 8.24 9.53 -13.20
N TYR A 126 7.92 8.52 -12.40
CA TYR A 126 6.89 7.54 -12.68
C TYR A 126 5.62 7.93 -11.93
N ASN A 127 4.50 8.01 -12.63
CA ASN A 127 3.20 8.23 -12.02
C ASN A 127 2.47 6.89 -11.89
N ILE A 128 2.05 6.55 -10.67
CA ILE A 128 1.29 5.33 -10.39
C ILE A 128 -0.08 5.71 -9.88
N ASP A 129 -1.10 5.37 -10.65
CA ASP A 129 -2.50 5.59 -10.29
C ASP A 129 -3.10 4.26 -9.82
N ILE A 130 -3.79 4.26 -8.69
CA ILE A 130 -4.48 3.09 -8.14
C ILE A 130 -5.95 3.44 -7.96
N GLN A 131 -6.85 2.62 -8.51
CA GLN A 131 -8.28 2.71 -8.29
C GLN A 131 -8.85 1.33 -7.96
N HIS A 132 -9.94 1.27 -7.19
CA HIS A 132 -10.61 -0.01 -6.95
C HIS A 132 -11.65 -0.31 -8.04
N ALA A 133 -11.83 -1.61 -8.30
CA ALA A 133 -12.85 -2.15 -9.17
C ALA A 133 -13.77 -3.15 -8.44
N THR A 134 -13.65 -3.27 -7.11
CA THR A 134 -14.55 -4.09 -6.28
C THR A 134 -15.97 -3.55 -6.36
N ARG A 135 -16.93 -4.43 -6.67
CA ARG A 135 -18.36 -4.10 -6.74
C ARG A 135 -19.17 -5.03 -5.86
N SER A 136 -20.19 -4.48 -5.21
CA SER A 136 -21.25 -5.27 -4.58
C SER A 136 -22.20 -5.81 -5.66
N ILE A 137 -22.80 -6.97 -5.41
CA ILE A 137 -23.85 -7.52 -6.29
C ILE A 137 -25.06 -6.57 -6.43
N ASN A 138 -25.24 -5.67 -5.45
CA ASN A 138 -26.33 -4.70 -5.42
C ASN A 138 -25.95 -3.35 -6.08
N ASP A 139 -24.71 -3.15 -6.51
CA ASP A 139 -24.22 -1.92 -7.14
C ASP A 139 -23.91 -2.14 -8.63
N ILE A 140 -24.98 -2.29 -9.41
CA ILE A 140 -24.89 -2.57 -10.86
C ILE A 140 -24.24 -1.38 -11.60
N GLU A 141 -24.58 -0.16 -11.18
CA GLU A 141 -24.11 1.09 -11.78
C GLU A 141 -22.68 1.48 -11.31
N GLY A 142 -22.16 0.87 -10.25
CA GLY A 142 -20.81 1.13 -9.74
C GLY A 142 -20.66 2.48 -9.03
N THR A 143 -21.75 3.00 -8.46
CA THR A 143 -21.82 4.34 -7.86
C THR A 143 -21.61 4.35 -6.35
N GLU A 144 -21.70 3.18 -5.71
CA GLU A 144 -21.50 3.08 -4.27
C GLU A 144 -20.01 3.00 -3.94
N PRO A 145 -19.56 3.69 -2.88
CA PRO A 145 -18.16 3.62 -2.49
C PRO A 145 -17.84 2.28 -1.84
N LEU A 146 -16.63 1.80 -2.07
CA LEU A 146 -16.01 0.75 -1.28
C LEU A 146 -15.75 1.27 0.14
N LYS A 147 -16.49 0.72 1.08
CA LYS A 147 -16.44 1.12 2.49
C LYS A 147 -15.30 0.41 3.22
N GLY A 148 -14.78 1.08 4.23
CA GLY A 148 -13.87 0.48 5.21
C GLY A 148 -12.41 0.49 4.82
N ILE A 149 -12.04 0.93 3.62
CA ILE A 149 -10.64 1.25 3.29
C ILE A 149 -10.29 2.57 3.98
N THR A 150 -9.25 2.55 4.81
CA THR A 150 -8.78 3.75 5.54
C THR A 150 -7.63 4.42 4.83
N ASP A 151 -6.74 3.63 4.24
CA ASP A 151 -5.54 4.12 3.56
C ASP A 151 -5.20 3.23 2.38
N VAL A 152 -4.72 3.85 1.31
CA VAL A 152 -4.07 3.19 0.18
C VAL A 152 -2.64 3.71 0.14
N GLY A 153 -1.68 2.80 0.10
CA GLY A 153 -0.28 3.13 0.04
C GLY A 153 0.45 2.40 -1.06
N LEU A 154 1.65 2.90 -1.34
CA LEU A 154 2.57 2.34 -2.30
C LEU A 154 3.93 2.20 -1.63
N ARG A 155 4.50 1.01 -1.72
CA ARG A 155 5.78 0.68 -1.10
C ARG A 155 6.69 0.00 -2.10
N ILE A 156 7.93 0.47 -2.18
CA ILE A 156 8.96 -0.06 -3.08
C ILE A 156 10.17 -0.47 -2.26
N GLU A 157 10.62 -1.69 -2.48
CA GLU A 157 11.76 -2.27 -1.77
C GLU A 157 12.82 -2.75 -2.77
N LYS A 158 14.11 -2.53 -2.48
CA LYS A 158 15.19 -3.17 -3.24
C LYS A 158 15.14 -4.67 -3.02
N VAL A 159 15.33 -5.43 -4.10
CA VAL A 159 15.59 -6.86 -4.02
C VAL A 159 17.03 -7.04 -3.51
N LYS A 160 17.21 -7.92 -2.52
CA LYS A 160 18.53 -8.23 -1.96
C LYS A 160 19.40 -8.99 -2.95
#